data_AF-A0AAW2WSK0-F1
#
_entry.id   AF-A0AAW2WSK0-F1
#
_cell.length_a   1.000
_cell.length_b   1.000
_cell.length_c   1.000
_cell.angle_alpha   90.00
_cell.angle_beta   90.00
_cell.angle_gamma   90.00
#
_symmetry.space_group_name_H-M   'P 1'
#
loop_
_entity.id
_entity.type
_entity.pdbx_description
1 polymer ?
#
loop_
_entity_poly.entity_id
_entity_poly.type
_entity_poly.pdbx_seq_one_letter_code
_entity_poly.pdbx_strand_id
1 'polypeptide(L)'
;MSKHLWDVIRGNRSSIWVEWIYRTRLRDRTVWTVSETTGSWDWKKLLKLWSLLLPHIRFLVGDGMTFSLWRDPWHELGPLVHLFPRGPNLTRTDVAAPLTSVIINGQWVWPVQGYRRNSIEFLQILHSLPTIHGGVDRVEWKHNGGTFSTASVYDHFRTPGPKIGWSSLLSGVFKIPRNFFILWLAILGKLSILDKPWLSHLGRDCILCVDGLPETHDHLFCECTYARQCLASIRRHIRP
;
A
#
# COMPACT_ATOMS: atom_id res chain seq x y z
N MET A 1 -5.86 -4.27 -1.39
CA MET A 1 -5.11 -4.76 -0.21
C MET A 1 -4.79 -3.64 0.79
N SER A 2 -4.17 -2.52 0.36
CA SER A 2 -3.82 -1.41 1.26
C SER A 2 -5.02 -0.76 1.99
N LYS A 3 -6.18 -0.62 1.34
CA LYS A 3 -7.42 -0.13 1.99
C LYS A 3 -7.90 -1.04 3.14
N HIS A 4 -7.97 -2.34 2.88
CA HIS A 4 -8.35 -3.30 3.92
C HIS A 4 -7.36 -3.28 5.09
N LEU A 5 -6.07 -3.10 4.81
CA LEU A 5 -5.05 -2.85 5.81
C LEU A 5 -5.38 -1.67 6.70
N TRP A 6 -5.63 -0.54 6.05
CA TRP A 6 -5.93 0.72 6.71
C TRP A 6 -7.17 0.62 7.60
N ASP A 7 -8.19 -0.11 7.16
CA ASP A 7 -9.40 -0.31 7.96
C ASP A 7 -9.15 -1.20 9.18
N VAL A 8 -8.27 -2.22 9.09
CA VAL A 8 -7.79 -2.98 10.26
C VAL A 8 -6.97 -2.08 11.19
N ILE A 9 -6.09 -1.25 10.65
CA ILE A 9 -5.23 -0.34 11.45
C ILE A 9 -6.08 0.64 12.27
N ARG A 10 -7.12 1.22 11.68
CA ARG A 10 -8.03 2.14 12.38
C ARG A 10 -8.97 1.44 13.36
N GLY A 11 -8.95 0.10 13.43
CA GLY A 11 -9.94 -0.66 14.18
C GLY A 11 -11.37 -0.49 13.66
N ASN A 12 -11.54 -0.05 12.40
CA ASN A 12 -12.86 0.17 11.83
C ASN A 12 -13.48 -1.17 11.41
N ARG A 13 -14.29 -1.75 12.31
CA ARG A 13 -14.93 -3.06 12.12
C ARG A 13 -16.20 -3.01 11.25
N SER A 14 -16.39 -1.96 10.46
CA SER A 14 -17.55 -1.84 9.56
C SER A 14 -17.55 -2.87 8.42
N SER A 15 -16.38 -3.41 8.07
CA SER A 15 -16.25 -4.46 7.06
C SER A 15 -16.30 -5.84 7.71
N ILE A 16 -17.13 -6.74 7.15
CA ILE A 16 -17.18 -8.16 7.54
C ILE A 16 -15.80 -8.81 7.52
N TRP A 17 -14.97 -8.45 6.53
CA TRP A 17 -13.62 -8.98 6.43
C TRP A 17 -12.72 -8.50 7.58
N VAL A 18 -12.85 -7.23 7.99
CA VAL A 18 -12.10 -6.68 9.14
C VAL A 18 -12.55 -7.36 10.43
N GLU A 19 -13.87 -7.48 10.64
CA GLU A 19 -14.43 -8.18 11.82
C GLU A 19 -13.97 -9.64 11.87
N TRP A 20 -13.94 -10.35 10.73
CA TRP A 20 -13.43 -11.70 10.65
C TRP A 20 -11.95 -11.79 11.01
N ILE A 21 -11.11 -10.86 10.55
CA ILE A 21 -9.68 -10.79 10.93
C ILE A 21 -9.54 -10.60 12.44
N TYR A 22 -10.32 -9.71 13.04
CA TYR A 22 -10.32 -9.50 14.49
C TYR A 22 -10.73 -10.75 15.25
N ARG A 23 -11.77 -11.47 14.82
CA ARG A 23 -12.24 -12.69 15.52
C ARG A 23 -11.32 -13.88 15.35
N THR A 24 -10.73 -14.07 14.16
CA THR A 24 -10.03 -15.31 13.83
C THR A 24 -8.52 -15.22 13.97
N ARG A 25 -7.92 -14.10 13.54
CA ARG A 25 -6.46 -13.94 13.44
C ARG A 25 -5.89 -13.14 14.60
N LEU A 26 -6.49 -11.99 14.90
CA LEU A 26 -5.98 -11.09 15.93
C LEU A 26 -6.43 -11.51 17.33
N ARG A 27 -7.71 -11.86 17.50
CA ARG A 27 -8.34 -12.15 18.79
C ARG A 27 -8.06 -11.01 19.77
N ASP A 28 -7.31 -11.31 20.84
CA ASP A 28 -6.91 -10.34 21.86
C ASP A 28 -5.56 -9.69 21.54
N ARG A 29 -4.94 -9.97 20.39
CA ARG A 29 -3.67 -9.35 19.98
C ARG A 29 -3.95 -8.17 19.09
N THR A 30 -3.09 -7.16 19.18
CA THR A 30 -2.98 -6.22 18.06
C THR A 30 -2.17 -6.89 16.97
N VAL A 31 -2.58 -6.66 15.75
CA VAL A 31 -1.79 -6.84 14.53
C VAL A 31 -0.32 -6.41 14.65
N TRP A 32 -0.07 -5.39 15.48
CA TRP A 32 1.15 -5.02 16.21
C TRP A 32 2.17 -6.10 16.49
N THR A 33 1.61 -7.10 17.14
CA THR A 33 2.26 -8.05 18.04
C THR A 33 2.19 -9.47 17.47
N VAL A 34 1.70 -9.62 16.24
CA VAL A 34 1.56 -10.90 15.57
C VAL A 34 2.83 -11.20 14.77
N SER A 35 3.35 -12.42 14.91
CA SER A 35 4.50 -12.88 14.14
C SER A 35 4.18 -13.00 12.65
N GLU A 36 5.12 -12.58 11.79
CA GLU A 36 5.07 -12.78 10.34
C GLU A 36 5.21 -14.24 9.89
N THR A 37 5.60 -15.16 10.78
CA THR A 37 5.98 -16.53 10.41
C THR A 37 4.81 -17.51 10.31
N THR A 38 3.67 -17.21 10.93
CA THR A 38 2.51 -18.12 11.01
C THR A 38 1.35 -17.66 10.14
N GLY A 39 0.51 -18.60 9.69
CA GLY A 39 -0.70 -18.30 8.91
C GLY A 39 -0.59 -18.56 7.41
N SER A 40 -1.65 -18.20 6.67
CA SER A 40 -1.76 -18.39 5.22
C SER A 40 -0.78 -17.49 4.47
N TRP A 41 -0.50 -17.83 3.21
CA TRP A 41 0.37 -17.03 2.34
C TRP A 41 -0.12 -15.57 2.23
N ASP A 42 -1.43 -15.37 2.07
CA ASP A 42 -2.04 -14.03 2.01
C ASP A 42 -1.85 -13.25 3.31
N TRP A 43 -1.96 -13.92 4.47
CA TRP A 43 -1.75 -13.28 5.77
C TRP A 43 -0.30 -12.81 5.93
N LYS A 44 0.66 -13.63 5.50
CA LYS A 44 2.08 -13.24 5.52
C LYS A 44 2.36 -12.06 4.59
N LYS A 45 1.75 -12.04 3.40
CA LYS A 45 1.87 -10.91 2.46
C LYS A 45 1.24 -9.64 3.01
N LEU A 46 0.10 -9.79 3.68
CA LEU A 46 -0.56 -8.72 4.40
C LEU A 46 0.37 -8.16 5.48
N LEU A 47 0.92 -8.99 6.38
CA LEU A 47 1.84 -8.51 7.42
C LEU A 47 3.10 -7.83 6.85
N LYS A 48 3.67 -8.34 5.76
CA LYS A 48 4.78 -7.65 5.06
C LYS A 48 4.39 -6.29 4.50
N LEU A 49 3.15 -6.12 4.06
CA LEU A 49 2.65 -4.81 3.64
C LEU A 49 2.52 -3.86 4.84
N TRP A 50 2.23 -4.37 6.05
CA TRP A 50 2.16 -3.55 7.26
C TRP A 50 3.50 -2.94 7.60
N SER A 51 4.56 -3.76 7.65
CA SER A 51 5.90 -3.29 7.97
C SER A 51 6.38 -2.22 6.97
N LEU A 52 5.92 -2.28 5.72
CA LEU A 52 6.17 -1.23 4.72
C LEU A 52 5.32 0.04 4.94
N LEU A 53 4.06 -0.07 5.37
CA LEU A 53 3.18 1.09 5.56
C LEU A 53 3.39 1.82 6.89
N LEU A 54 3.75 1.10 7.96
CA LEU A 54 3.83 1.64 9.33
C LEU A 54 4.66 2.92 9.44
N PRO A 55 5.85 3.05 8.81
CA PRO A 55 6.64 4.29 8.85
C PRO A 55 5.92 5.52 8.27
N HIS A 56 4.85 5.30 7.50
CA HIS A 56 4.05 6.34 6.85
C HIS A 56 2.72 6.62 7.55
N ILE A 57 2.52 6.08 8.74
CA ILE A 57 1.31 6.27 9.55
C ILE A 57 1.66 7.06 10.81
N ARG A 58 0.79 7.99 11.21
CA ARG A 58 0.87 8.73 12.48
C ARG A 58 -0.24 8.27 13.40
N PHE A 59 0.11 8.06 14.66
CA PHE A 59 -0.80 7.78 15.75
C PHE A 59 -0.84 9.03 16.60
N LEU A 60 -1.95 9.77 16.52
CA LEU A 60 -2.16 11.02 17.23
C LEU A 60 -2.92 10.71 18.51
N VAL A 61 -2.21 10.80 19.64
CA VAL A 61 -2.80 10.58 20.97
C VAL A 61 -3.76 11.72 21.27
N GLY A 62 -4.99 11.38 21.63
CA GLY A 62 -6.05 12.29 22.02
C GLY A 62 -6.47 12.06 23.47
N ASP A 63 -7.71 11.61 23.66
CA ASP A 63 -8.27 11.22 24.96
C ASP A 63 -7.64 9.95 25.54
N GLY A 64 -6.87 9.19 24.76
CA GLY A 64 -6.19 7.98 25.19
C GLY A 64 -7.11 6.78 25.42
N MET A 65 -8.36 6.84 24.96
CA MET A 65 -9.35 5.77 25.18
C MET A 65 -9.24 4.64 24.16
N THR A 66 -8.68 4.91 22.98
CA THR A 66 -8.68 3.97 21.85
C THR A 66 -7.35 3.21 21.77
N PHE A 67 -6.23 3.90 21.96
CA PHE A 67 -4.92 3.27 21.87
C PHE A 67 -4.54 2.52 23.14
N SER A 68 -4.00 1.32 22.95
CA SER A 68 -3.38 0.53 24.01
C SER A 68 -1.98 1.04 24.32
N LEU A 69 -1.72 1.25 25.61
CA LEU A 69 -0.44 1.70 26.16
C LEU A 69 0.73 0.84 25.66
N TRP A 70 0.59 -0.48 25.68
CA TRP A 70 1.70 -1.39 25.40
C TRP A 70 1.71 -1.94 23.98
N ARG A 71 0.53 -2.07 23.35
CA ARG A 71 0.39 -2.83 22.10
C ARG A 71 0.38 -1.96 20.85
N ASP A 72 -0.11 -0.72 20.94
CA ASP A 72 -0.21 0.14 19.78
C ASP A 72 1.05 1.01 19.60
N PRO A 73 1.45 1.29 18.34
CA PRO A 73 2.66 2.04 18.02
C PRO A 73 2.44 3.57 18.08
N TRP A 74 1.90 4.05 19.21
CA TRP A 74 1.67 5.48 19.45
C TRP A 74 2.96 6.23 19.82
N HIS A 75 4.00 5.51 20.24
CA HIS A 75 5.33 6.05 20.56
C HIS A 75 6.30 5.86 19.39
N GLU A 76 7.34 6.69 19.29
CA GLU A 76 8.39 6.57 18.25
C GLU A 76 9.15 5.23 18.29
N LEU A 77 9.15 4.60 19.46
CA LEU A 77 9.76 3.30 19.71
C LEU A 77 8.90 2.12 19.17
N GLY A 78 7.72 2.42 18.63
CA GLY A 78 6.73 1.41 18.23
C GLY A 78 5.98 0.82 19.44
N PRO A 79 5.42 -0.40 19.31
CA PRO A 79 4.73 -1.07 20.40
C PRO A 79 5.65 -1.33 21.59
N LEU A 80 5.38 -0.65 22.72
CA LEU A 80 6.25 -0.71 23.90
C LEU A 80 6.42 -2.13 24.46
N VAL A 81 5.43 -3.02 24.28
CA VAL A 81 5.50 -4.42 24.72
C VAL A 81 6.68 -5.20 24.10
N HIS A 82 7.15 -4.80 22.91
CA HIS A 82 8.27 -5.47 22.25
C HIS A 82 9.61 -5.13 22.89
N LEU A 83 9.79 -3.87 23.32
CA LEU A 83 11.03 -3.41 23.95
C LEU A 83 11.03 -3.62 25.45
N PHE A 84 9.85 -3.53 26.07
CA PHE A 84 9.66 -3.59 27.52
C PHE A 84 8.65 -4.68 27.89
N PRO A 85 8.98 -5.98 27.70
CA PRO A 85 8.06 -7.08 27.95
C PRO A 85 7.61 -7.18 29.42
N ARG A 86 8.40 -6.64 30.37
CA ARG A 86 8.06 -6.55 31.80
C ARG A 86 7.33 -5.27 32.17
N GLY A 87 7.19 -4.33 31.22
CA GLY A 87 6.58 -3.03 31.42
C GLY A 87 5.22 -3.07 32.12
N PRO A 88 4.23 -3.87 31.64
CA PRO A 88 2.91 -3.98 32.25
C PRO A 88 2.95 -4.35 33.74
N ASN A 89 3.82 -5.29 34.12
CA ASN A 89 4.00 -5.72 35.51
C ASN A 89 4.63 -4.62 36.37
N LEU A 90 5.57 -3.86 35.79
CA LEU A 90 6.28 -2.79 36.49
C LEU A 90 5.39 -1.56 36.74
N THR A 91 4.49 -1.24 35.82
CA THR A 91 3.51 -0.15 35.92
C THR A 91 2.19 -0.57 36.57
N ARG A 92 2.04 -1.87 36.91
CA ARG A 92 0.78 -2.46 37.41
C ARG A 92 -0.41 -2.20 36.48
N THR A 93 -0.18 -2.26 35.18
CA THR A 93 -1.20 -2.10 34.14
C THR A 93 -1.40 -3.40 33.38
N ASP A 94 -2.59 -3.62 32.85
CA ASP A 94 -2.83 -4.71 31.89
C ASP A 94 -2.03 -4.49 30.58
N VAL A 95 -1.67 -5.56 29.87
CA VAL A 95 -1.02 -5.47 28.55
C VAL A 95 -1.91 -4.76 27.53
N ALA A 96 -3.23 -4.88 27.66
CA ALA A 96 -4.24 -4.20 26.85
C ALA A 96 -4.68 -2.86 27.45
N ALA A 97 -4.04 -2.36 28.52
CA ALA A 97 -4.46 -1.13 29.18
C ALA A 97 -4.51 0.05 28.19
N PRO A 98 -5.55 0.91 28.26
CA PRO A 98 -5.65 2.11 27.45
C PRO A 98 -4.64 3.18 27.91
N LEU A 99 -4.37 4.15 27.05
CA LEU A 99 -3.51 5.29 27.38
C LEU A 99 -4.05 6.16 28.52
N THR A 100 -5.35 6.13 28.80
CA THR A 100 -5.93 6.77 30.00
C THR A 100 -5.36 6.26 31.33
N SER A 101 -4.71 5.09 31.34
CA SER A 101 -3.97 4.63 32.52
C SER A 101 -2.74 5.49 32.85
N VAL A 102 -2.25 6.27 31.89
CA VAL A 102 -1.07 7.15 32.03
C VAL A 102 -1.35 8.59 31.55
N ILE A 103 -2.58 8.90 31.16
CA ILE A 103 -3.03 10.25 30.80
C ILE A 103 -4.07 10.70 31.81
N ILE A 104 -3.75 11.71 32.60
CA ILE A 104 -4.64 12.29 33.62
C ILE A 104 -4.76 13.78 33.33
N ASN A 105 -5.99 14.28 33.15
CA ASN A 105 -6.28 15.69 32.84
C ASN A 105 -5.49 16.22 31.64
N GLY A 106 -5.35 15.41 30.58
CA GLY A 106 -4.62 15.79 29.37
C GLY A 106 -3.10 15.93 29.56
N GLN A 107 -2.57 15.37 30.65
CA GLN A 107 -1.14 15.34 30.94
C GLN A 107 -0.66 13.91 31.11
N TRP A 108 0.56 13.67 30.67
CA TRP A 108 1.27 12.42 30.84
C TRP A 108 1.67 12.22 32.30
N VAL A 109 1.07 11.23 32.96
CA VAL A 109 1.32 10.84 34.35
C VAL A 109 1.67 9.36 34.40
N TRP A 110 2.97 9.05 34.30
CA TRP A 110 3.45 7.68 34.36
C TRP A 110 3.41 7.13 35.80
N PRO A 111 2.79 5.96 36.04
CA PRO A 111 2.65 5.36 37.37
C PRO A 111 3.94 4.67 37.79
N VAL A 112 5.05 5.40 37.86
CA VAL A 112 6.34 4.87 38.31
C VAL A 112 6.63 5.40 39.71
N GLN A 113 6.50 4.53 40.72
CA GLN A 113 6.84 4.84 42.12
C GLN A 113 8.26 4.35 42.47
N GLY A 114 8.99 5.16 43.24
CA GLY A 114 10.24 4.79 43.91
C GLY A 114 11.46 4.58 42.99
N TYR A 115 12.40 3.74 43.45
CA TYR A 115 13.71 3.43 42.84
C TYR A 115 13.66 2.95 41.37
N ARG A 116 12.47 2.59 40.87
CA ARG A 116 12.23 2.11 39.50
C ARG A 116 12.04 3.22 38.48
N ARG A 117 11.86 4.48 38.93
CA ARG A 117 11.78 5.67 38.04
C ARG A 117 13.05 5.91 37.24
N ASN A 118 14.18 5.39 37.74
CA ASN A 118 15.50 5.56 37.15
C ASN A 118 15.97 4.33 36.35
N SER A 119 15.10 3.36 36.01
CA SER A 119 15.52 2.36 35.04
C SER A 119 15.68 3.02 33.67
N ILE A 120 16.81 2.76 33.01
CA ILE A 120 17.13 3.31 31.68
C ILE A 120 15.99 3.06 30.69
N GLU A 121 15.31 1.92 30.85
CA GLU A 121 14.13 1.51 30.08
C GLU A 121 12.99 2.54 30.11
N PHE A 122 12.60 3.05 31.29
CA PHE A 122 11.52 4.04 31.39
C PHE A 122 11.96 5.44 30.98
N LEU A 123 13.23 5.80 31.22
CA LEU A 123 13.75 7.09 30.79
C LEU A 123 13.69 7.25 29.25
N GLN A 124 13.89 6.16 28.50
CA GLN A 124 13.75 6.18 27.04
C GLN A 124 12.31 6.50 26.60
N ILE A 125 11.30 5.97 27.28
CA ILE A 125 9.88 6.27 26.99
C ILE A 125 9.58 7.74 27.35
N LEU A 126 10.01 8.17 28.54
CA LEU A 126 9.69 9.51 29.04
C LEU A 126 10.37 10.62 28.23
N HIS A 127 11.51 10.34 27.59
CA HIS A 127 12.27 11.32 26.83
C HIS A 127 11.57 11.76 25.54
N SER A 128 10.71 10.92 24.95
CA SER A 128 10.10 11.18 23.64
C SER A 128 8.59 10.93 23.62
N LEU A 129 7.92 11.35 24.69
CA LEU A 129 6.47 11.33 24.75
C LEU A 129 5.87 12.29 23.69
N PRO A 130 4.92 11.80 22.86
CA PRO A 130 4.28 12.64 21.87
C PRO A 130 3.36 13.66 22.53
N THR A 131 3.06 14.75 21.82
CA THR A 131 2.07 15.72 22.28
C THR A 131 0.69 15.08 22.32
N ILE A 132 -0.05 15.33 23.41
CA ILE A 132 -1.46 14.94 23.51
C ILE A 132 -2.27 15.98 22.74
N HIS A 133 -2.96 15.53 21.70
CA HIS A 133 -3.88 16.32 20.91
C HIS A 133 -5.24 16.41 21.63
N GLY A 134 -5.98 17.50 21.46
CA GLY A 134 -7.36 17.56 21.93
C GLY A 134 -8.28 16.61 21.15
N GLY A 135 -9.37 16.15 21.78
CA GLY A 135 -10.36 15.27 21.16
C GLY A 135 -9.97 13.79 21.19
N VAL A 136 -10.56 12.99 20.31
CA VAL A 136 -10.35 11.52 20.28
C VAL A 136 -9.02 11.14 19.64
N ASP A 137 -8.48 9.99 20.07
CA ASP A 137 -7.35 9.30 19.43
C ASP A 137 -7.58 9.11 17.92
N ARG A 138 -6.55 9.37 17.10
CA ARG A 138 -6.66 9.36 15.63
C ARG A 138 -5.47 8.72 14.95
N VAL A 139 -5.73 8.05 13.84
CA VAL A 139 -4.68 7.49 12.96
C VAL A 139 -4.70 8.24 11.62
N GLU A 140 -3.57 8.82 11.25
CA GLU A 140 -3.44 9.65 10.05
C GLU A 140 -2.37 9.11 9.10
N TRP A 141 -2.62 9.30 7.80
CA TRP A 141 -1.64 9.04 6.77
C TRP A 141 -0.65 10.20 6.69
N LYS A 142 0.67 9.95 6.71
CA LYS A 142 1.67 11.04 6.72
C LYS A 142 1.64 11.92 5.45
N HIS A 143 1.06 11.39 4.37
CA HIS A 143 0.99 12.08 3.08
C HIS A 143 -0.44 12.52 2.77
N ASN A 144 -0.62 13.27 1.68
CA ASN A 144 -1.94 13.67 1.20
C ASN A 144 -2.81 14.35 2.28
N GLY A 145 -2.18 15.22 3.08
CA GLY A 145 -2.88 16.01 4.11
C GLY A 145 -3.57 15.18 5.20
N GLY A 146 -3.00 14.04 5.62
CA GLY A 146 -3.59 13.19 6.66
C GLY A 146 -4.54 12.12 6.13
N THR A 147 -5.01 12.26 4.89
CA THR A 147 -6.07 11.41 4.33
C THR A 147 -5.52 10.20 3.59
N PHE A 148 -5.85 9.01 4.09
CA PHE A 148 -5.51 7.76 3.43
C PHE A 148 -6.36 7.53 2.18
N SER A 149 -5.71 7.23 1.06
CA SER A 149 -6.35 6.65 -0.13
C SER A 149 -5.45 5.59 -0.74
N THR A 150 -6.03 4.66 -1.51
CA THR A 150 -5.22 3.69 -2.26
C THR A 150 -4.32 4.40 -3.26
N ALA A 151 -4.82 5.45 -3.92
CA ALA A 151 -4.05 6.28 -4.84
C ALA A 151 -2.83 6.90 -4.16
N SER A 152 -3.01 7.55 -3.00
CA SER A 152 -1.90 8.17 -2.26
C SER A 152 -0.85 7.18 -1.78
N VAL A 153 -1.25 5.94 -1.44
CA VAL A 153 -0.29 4.86 -1.17
C VAL A 153 0.48 4.52 -2.42
N TYR A 154 -0.21 4.28 -3.54
CA TYR A 154 0.46 3.95 -4.81
C TYR A 154 1.41 5.06 -5.25
N ASP A 155 1.00 6.32 -5.22
CA ASP A 155 1.82 7.45 -5.64
C ASP A 155 3.06 7.63 -4.75
N HIS A 156 2.96 7.31 -3.46
CA HIS A 156 4.09 7.38 -2.53
C HIS A 156 5.14 6.30 -2.81
N PHE A 157 4.73 5.06 -3.08
CA PHE A 157 5.68 3.95 -3.34
C PHE A 157 6.09 3.83 -4.80
N ARG A 158 5.35 4.43 -5.74
CA ARG A 158 5.65 4.39 -7.16
C ARG A 158 6.76 5.38 -7.47
N THR A 159 7.85 4.90 -8.04
CA THR A 159 8.84 5.77 -8.68
C THR A 159 8.20 6.45 -9.89
N PRO A 160 8.24 7.80 -9.99
CA PRO A 160 7.73 8.50 -11.15
C PRO A 160 8.48 8.04 -12.41
N GLY A 161 7.80 7.33 -13.29
CA GLY A 161 8.31 7.02 -14.62
C GLY A 161 8.33 8.25 -15.53
N PRO A 162 9.08 8.22 -16.64
CA PRO A 162 9.05 9.30 -17.62
C PRO A 162 7.62 9.52 -18.12
N LYS A 163 7.26 10.79 -18.36
CA LYS A 163 6.00 11.12 -19.01
C LYS A 163 6.04 10.57 -20.43
N ILE A 164 5.15 9.63 -20.71
CA ILE A 164 5.02 9.00 -22.04
C ILE A 164 3.96 9.75 -22.85
N GLY A 165 4.30 10.15 -24.07
CA GLY A 165 3.38 10.90 -24.94
C GLY A 165 2.18 10.09 -25.44
N TRP A 166 2.24 8.76 -25.35
CA TRP A 166 1.21 7.84 -25.85
C TRP A 166 0.14 7.47 -24.81
N SER A 167 0.19 8.01 -23.58
CA SER A 167 -0.84 7.70 -22.57
C SER A 167 -2.25 8.13 -23.00
N SER A 168 -2.35 9.20 -23.79
CA SER A 168 -3.60 9.69 -24.37
C SER A 168 -4.21 8.71 -25.36
N LEU A 169 -3.39 7.94 -26.09
CA LEU A 169 -3.84 6.90 -27.01
C LEU A 169 -4.55 5.76 -26.29
N LEU A 170 -4.17 5.50 -25.03
CA LEU A 170 -4.83 4.50 -24.18
C LEU A 170 -6.02 5.07 -23.39
N SER A 171 -6.23 6.38 -23.40
CA SER A 171 -7.27 7.07 -22.61
C SER A 171 -8.52 7.42 -23.44
N GLY A 172 -8.69 6.82 -24.62
CA GLY A 172 -9.74 7.18 -25.57
C GLY A 172 -11.17 6.74 -25.19
N VAL A 173 -12.15 7.29 -25.91
CA VAL A 173 -13.60 7.06 -25.75
C VAL A 173 -13.99 5.60 -26.01
N PHE A 174 -13.29 4.91 -26.90
CA PHE A 174 -13.55 3.50 -27.23
C PHE A 174 -12.89 2.57 -26.21
N LYS A 175 -13.52 2.43 -25.05
CA LYS A 175 -13.09 1.58 -23.94
C LYS A 175 -13.36 0.10 -24.18
N ILE A 176 -12.65 -0.50 -25.14
CA ILE A 176 -12.59 -1.95 -25.29
C ILE A 176 -11.28 -2.42 -24.63
N PRO A 177 -11.32 -2.99 -23.41
CA PRO A 177 -10.10 -3.32 -22.64
C PRO A 177 -9.13 -4.21 -23.41
N ARG A 178 -9.66 -5.17 -24.18
CA ARG A 178 -8.87 -6.07 -25.03
C ARG A 178 -8.02 -5.30 -26.05
N ASN A 179 -8.62 -4.32 -26.73
CA ASN A 179 -7.94 -3.57 -27.79
C ASN A 179 -6.86 -2.65 -27.21
N PHE A 180 -7.12 -2.03 -26.05
CA PHE A 180 -6.09 -1.25 -25.35
C PHE A 180 -4.94 -2.10 -24.86
N PHE A 181 -5.20 -3.31 -24.38
CA PHE A 181 -4.14 -4.23 -23.98
C PHE A 181 -3.26 -4.62 -25.17
N ILE A 182 -3.87 -4.95 -26.32
CA ILE A 182 -3.15 -5.26 -27.55
C ILE A 182 -2.33 -4.05 -28.04
N LEU A 183 -2.94 -2.85 -28.06
CA LEU A 183 -2.25 -1.61 -28.44
C LEU A 183 -1.08 -1.29 -27.50
N TRP A 184 -1.27 -1.44 -26.19
CA TRP A 184 -0.22 -1.26 -25.20
C TRP A 184 0.96 -2.23 -25.42
N LEU A 185 0.66 -3.50 -25.72
CA LEU A 185 1.70 -4.47 -26.09
C LEU A 185 2.40 -4.09 -27.40
N ALA A 186 1.67 -3.58 -28.39
CA ALA A 186 2.24 -3.11 -29.66
C ALA A 186 3.20 -1.94 -29.44
N ILE A 187 2.79 -0.92 -28.67
CA ILE A 187 3.63 0.25 -28.32
C ILE A 187 4.90 -0.16 -27.57
N LEU A 188 4.81 -1.18 -26.71
CA LEU A 188 5.97 -1.69 -25.97
C LEU A 188 6.86 -2.65 -26.78
N GLY A 189 6.52 -2.95 -28.05
CA GLY A 189 7.23 -3.96 -28.84
C GLY A 189 7.10 -5.39 -28.28
N LYS A 190 6.06 -5.64 -27.47
CA LYS A 190 5.83 -6.91 -26.75
C LYS A 190 4.71 -7.74 -27.36
N LEU A 191 4.00 -7.23 -28.36
CA LEU A 191 3.03 -8.03 -29.10
C LEU A 191 3.76 -9.18 -29.81
N SER A 192 3.24 -10.41 -29.71
CA SER A 192 3.85 -11.56 -30.39
C SER A 192 3.57 -11.44 -31.89
N ILE A 193 4.64 -11.29 -32.67
CA ILE A 193 4.68 -11.17 -34.14
C ILE A 193 5.68 -12.22 -34.65
N LEU A 194 5.76 -12.48 -35.96
CA LEU A 194 6.71 -13.43 -36.57
C LEU A 194 8.21 -13.14 -36.30
N ASP A 195 8.54 -12.02 -35.64
CA ASP A 195 9.90 -11.69 -35.16
C ASP A 195 10.41 -12.58 -34.00
N LYS A 196 9.59 -13.51 -33.49
CA LYS A 196 10.04 -14.44 -32.44
C LYS A 196 10.78 -15.65 -33.02
N PRO A 197 11.94 -16.06 -32.44
CA PRO A 197 12.75 -17.17 -32.95
C PRO A 197 12.00 -18.48 -33.17
N TRP A 198 11.00 -18.77 -32.32
CA TRP A 198 10.19 -19.99 -32.41
C TRP A 198 9.12 -19.94 -33.51
N LEU A 199 8.82 -18.78 -34.11
CA LEU A 199 7.89 -18.61 -35.24
C LEU A 199 8.61 -18.56 -36.59
N SER A 200 9.94 -18.68 -36.60
CA SER A 200 10.79 -18.60 -37.80
C SER A 200 10.43 -19.59 -38.92
N HIS A 201 9.72 -20.68 -38.60
CA HIS A 201 9.24 -21.69 -39.54
C HIS A 201 8.06 -21.24 -40.41
N LEU A 202 7.38 -20.14 -40.04
CA LEU A 202 6.22 -19.62 -40.77
C LEU A 202 6.58 -18.61 -41.87
N GLY A 203 7.87 -18.40 -42.12
CA GLY A 203 8.37 -17.29 -42.93
C GLY A 203 8.52 -16.03 -42.09
N ARG A 204 9.47 -15.17 -42.47
CA ARG A 204 9.71 -13.90 -41.76
C ARG A 204 9.06 -12.71 -42.46
N ASP A 205 8.56 -12.87 -43.67
CA ASP A 205 8.07 -11.77 -44.49
C ASP A 205 6.66 -11.37 -44.07
N CYS A 206 6.35 -10.08 -44.15
CA CYS A 206 5.04 -9.56 -43.81
C CYS A 206 3.99 -10.07 -44.80
N ILE A 207 3.01 -10.84 -44.29
CA ILE A 207 1.93 -11.41 -45.09
C ILE A 207 0.89 -10.39 -45.57
N LEU A 208 0.91 -9.17 -45.01
CA LEU A 208 -0.10 -8.14 -45.29
C LEU A 208 0.24 -7.31 -46.52
N CYS A 209 1.51 -7.22 -46.89
CA CYS A 209 1.98 -6.40 -48.01
C CYS A 209 2.76 -7.24 -49.03
N VAL A 210 2.94 -6.66 -50.21
CA VAL A 210 3.76 -7.24 -51.28
C VAL A 210 5.20 -6.73 -51.28
N ASP A 211 5.61 -6.00 -50.24
CA ASP A 211 6.90 -5.32 -50.16
C ASP A 211 8.07 -6.29 -49.87
N GLY A 212 7.78 -7.55 -49.50
CA GLY A 212 8.79 -8.58 -49.21
C GLY A 212 9.68 -8.24 -48.00
N LEU A 213 9.24 -7.33 -47.13
CA LEU A 213 9.97 -6.93 -45.94
C LEU A 213 9.65 -7.87 -44.76
N PRO A 214 10.62 -8.07 -43.85
CA PRO A 214 10.38 -8.88 -42.66
C PRO A 214 9.30 -8.25 -41.76
N GLU A 215 8.46 -9.10 -41.16
CA GLU A 215 7.39 -8.73 -40.24
C GLU A 215 7.98 -8.34 -38.88
N THR A 216 8.30 -7.06 -38.74
CA THR A 216 8.69 -6.41 -37.48
C THR A 216 7.55 -5.54 -36.96
N HIS A 217 7.61 -5.10 -35.69
CA HIS A 217 6.64 -4.13 -35.16
C HIS A 217 6.63 -2.82 -35.96
N ASP A 218 7.82 -2.29 -36.29
CA ASP A 218 7.96 -1.05 -37.04
C ASP A 218 7.33 -1.21 -38.44
N HIS A 219 7.62 -2.32 -39.11
CA HIS A 219 7.01 -2.60 -40.39
C HIS A 219 5.49 -2.74 -40.27
N LEU A 220 4.99 -3.62 -39.40
CA LEU A 220 3.56 -3.94 -39.30
C LEU A 220 2.70 -2.71 -38.96
N PHE A 221 3.17 -1.81 -38.10
CA PHE A 221 2.39 -0.68 -37.60
C PHE A 221 2.71 0.67 -38.24
N CYS A 222 3.92 0.88 -38.79
CA CYS A 222 4.37 2.19 -39.28
C CYS A 222 4.68 2.20 -40.77
N GLU A 223 5.29 1.14 -41.32
CA GLU A 223 5.85 1.17 -42.69
C GLU A 223 4.99 0.41 -43.72
N CYS A 224 4.35 -0.68 -43.29
CA CYS A 224 3.56 -1.59 -44.12
C CYS A 224 2.53 -0.82 -44.95
N THR A 225 2.64 -0.97 -46.28
CA THR A 225 1.78 -0.29 -47.26
C THR A 225 0.31 -0.58 -47.02
N TYR A 226 -0.05 -1.85 -46.79
CA TYR A 226 -1.41 -2.27 -46.52
C TYR A 226 -1.94 -1.71 -45.18
N ALA A 227 -1.17 -1.83 -44.09
CA ALA A 227 -1.58 -1.31 -42.79
C ALA A 227 -1.82 0.21 -42.82
N ARG A 228 -0.96 0.97 -43.53
CA ARG A 228 -1.14 2.42 -43.74
C ARG A 228 -2.43 2.73 -44.52
N GLN A 229 -2.79 1.95 -45.54
CA GLN A 229 -4.05 2.12 -46.27
C GLN A 229 -5.25 1.87 -45.36
N CYS A 230 -5.25 0.81 -44.56
CA CYS A 230 -6.30 0.55 -43.57
C CYS A 230 -6.45 1.71 -42.58
N LEU A 231 -5.34 2.20 -42.02
CA LEU A 231 -5.33 3.33 -41.09
C LEU A 231 -5.86 4.62 -41.74
N ALA A 232 -5.50 4.89 -43.00
CA ALA A 232 -6.01 6.04 -43.74
C ALA A 232 -7.53 5.95 -43.94
N SER A 233 -8.04 4.78 -44.32
CA SER A 233 -9.47 4.52 -44.48
C SER A 233 -10.23 4.68 -43.17
N ILE A 234 -9.70 4.13 -42.06
CA ILE A 234 -10.30 4.29 -40.72
C ILE A 234 -10.32 5.76 -40.30
N ARG A 235 -9.24 6.51 -40.52
CA ARG A 235 -9.15 7.94 -40.16
C ARG A 235 -10.25 8.77 -40.84
N ARG A 236 -10.57 8.47 -42.10
CA ARG A 236 -11.67 9.15 -42.83
C ARG A 236 -13.05 8.88 -42.22
N HIS A 237 -13.25 7.74 -41.56
CA HIS A 237 -14.53 7.38 -40.94
C HIS A 237 -14.68 7.88 -39.49
N ILE A 238 -13.57 8.04 -38.77
CA ILE A 238 -13.57 8.44 -37.35
C ILE A 238 -13.55 9.97 -37.15
N ARG A 239 -13.01 10.73 -38.11
CA ARG A 239 -13.07 12.20 -38.11
C ARG A 239 -13.87 12.69 -39.32
N PRO A 240 -15.20 12.91 -39.19
CA PRO A 240 -15.90 13.82 -40.08
C PRO A 240 -15.41 15.26 -39.90
#